data_AF-D3EJN9-F1
#
_entry.id   AF-D3EJN9-F1
#
_cell.length_a   1.000
_cell.length_b   1.000
_cell.length_c   1.000
_cell.angle_alpha   90.00
_cell.angle_beta   90.00
_cell.angle_gamma   90.00
#
_symmetry.space_group_name_H-M   'P 1'
#
loop_
_entity.id
_entity.type
_entity.pdbx_description
1 polymer ?
#
loop_
_entity_poly.entity_id
_entity_poly.type
_entity_poly.pdbx_seq_one_letter_code
_entity_poly.pdbx_strand_id
1 'polypeptide(L)'
;MDRPIPVMEIFGPTVQGEGMVVGRKTMFVRTAGCDYRCSWCDSAFTWDGSAKDSISLLSADEIWQELYRLGGERFDHVTLSGGNPALLPQLGALVDELHRHGITVAVETQGSRWQDWLNHIDEVTISPKPPSSGMDTDWGKLDDIVSRLSARPPGRTFSLKVVVFDDKDLTYAETVHERYPNVPFYLQTGNPDVGTGDTTSLVSHLLDRYESLVDAVMQSDRLNDVRVLPQLHTLVWGNKRGV
;
A
#
# COMPACT_ATOMS: atom_id res chain seq x y z
N MET A 1 -6.71 28.92 1.96
CA MET A 1 -5.87 28.10 1.07
C MET A 1 -5.54 26.84 1.82
N ASP A 2 -5.88 25.70 1.25
CA ASP A 2 -5.59 24.41 1.87
C ASP A 2 -4.08 24.19 1.95
N ARG A 3 -3.65 23.44 2.97
CA ARG A 3 -2.23 23.14 3.18
C ARG A 3 -1.72 22.26 2.04
N PRO A 4 -0.53 22.54 1.46
CA PRO A 4 -0.01 21.72 0.37
C PRO A 4 0.30 20.29 0.81
N ILE A 5 0.20 19.36 -0.14
CA ILE A 5 0.48 17.94 0.00
C ILE A 5 1.92 17.70 -0.49
N PRO A 6 2.79 17.06 0.31
CA PRO A 6 4.14 16.71 -0.10
C PRO A 6 4.13 15.46 -0.99
N VAL A 7 4.30 15.65 -2.29
CA VAL A 7 4.28 14.60 -3.31
C VAL A 7 5.69 14.27 -3.78
N MET A 8 6.01 12.98 -3.84
CA MET A 8 7.25 12.44 -4.38
C MET A 8 7.11 12.04 -5.85
N GLU A 9 6.02 11.36 -6.20
CA GLU A 9 5.80 10.83 -7.54
C GLU A 9 4.31 10.91 -7.89
N ILE A 10 4.02 11.25 -9.14
CA ILE A 10 2.72 11.04 -9.79
C ILE A 10 2.99 10.30 -11.09
N PHE A 11 2.38 9.13 -11.27
CA PHE A 11 2.62 8.30 -12.45
C PHE A 11 1.42 7.41 -12.80
N GLY A 12 1.48 6.82 -13.98
CA GLY A 12 0.44 5.98 -14.57
C GLY A 12 -0.07 6.53 -15.91
N PRO A 13 -1.11 5.90 -16.50
CA PRO A 13 -1.83 4.75 -15.97
C PRO A 13 -0.95 3.50 -15.94
N THR A 14 -1.03 2.74 -14.84
CA THR A 14 -0.38 1.45 -14.64
C THR A 14 -1.37 0.44 -14.05
N VAL A 15 -0.91 -0.71 -13.55
CA VAL A 15 -1.70 -1.70 -12.82
C VAL A 15 -1.31 -1.70 -11.34
N GLN A 16 -2.29 -1.76 -10.45
CA GLN A 16 -2.06 -2.07 -9.04
C GLN A 16 -1.38 -3.44 -8.97
N GLY A 17 -0.18 -3.50 -8.41
CA GLY A 17 0.60 -4.73 -8.35
C GLY A 17 0.29 -5.62 -7.15
N GLU A 18 -0.51 -5.14 -6.20
CA GLU A 18 -0.62 -5.75 -4.87
C GLU A 18 -2.04 -5.74 -4.30
N GLY A 19 -2.28 -6.60 -3.32
CA GLY A 19 -3.44 -6.54 -2.42
C GLY A 19 -4.79 -6.77 -3.10
N MET A 20 -5.83 -6.15 -2.54
CA MET A 20 -7.21 -6.49 -2.86
C MET A 20 -7.67 -6.15 -4.28
N VAL A 21 -7.02 -5.17 -4.92
CA VAL A 21 -7.33 -4.74 -6.29
C VAL A 21 -6.15 -4.97 -7.25
N VAL A 22 -5.33 -5.99 -6.98
CA VAL A 22 -4.25 -6.43 -7.88
C VAL A 22 -4.76 -6.58 -9.32
N GLY A 23 -3.99 -6.06 -10.28
CA GLY A 23 -4.32 -6.01 -11.71
C GLY A 23 -5.21 -4.84 -12.14
N ARG A 24 -5.78 -4.06 -11.21
CA ARG A 24 -6.62 -2.90 -11.52
C ARG A 24 -5.79 -1.78 -12.17
N LYS A 25 -6.22 -1.31 -13.34
CA LYS A 25 -5.63 -0.10 -13.95
C LYS A 25 -5.83 1.11 -13.04
N THR A 26 -4.76 1.84 -12.72
CA THR A 26 -4.77 2.97 -11.78
C THR A 26 -3.69 4.00 -12.10
N MET A 27 -3.89 5.23 -11.64
CA MET A 27 -2.80 6.19 -11.42
C MET A 27 -2.26 6.03 -10.00
N PHE A 28 -1.05 6.53 -9.74
CA PHE A 28 -0.46 6.58 -8.39
C PHE A 28 -0.10 8.01 -8.00
N VAL A 29 -0.37 8.35 -6.75
CA VAL A 29 0.18 9.53 -6.07
C VAL A 29 0.95 9.03 -4.86
N ARG A 30 2.28 9.18 -4.89
CA ARG A 30 3.17 8.79 -3.80
C ARG A 30 3.53 10.02 -2.98
N THR A 31 3.20 10.03 -1.69
CA THR A 31 3.53 11.13 -0.78
C THR A 31 4.91 10.97 -0.13
N ALA A 32 5.36 12.02 0.57
CA ALA A 32 6.59 11.98 1.35
C ALA A 32 6.29 11.86 2.85
N GLY A 33 7.22 11.25 3.58
CA GLY A 33 7.19 11.09 5.03
C GLY A 33 6.63 9.74 5.47
N CYS A 34 7.23 9.15 6.50
CA CYS A 34 6.73 7.93 7.13
C CYS A 34 7.06 8.00 8.62
N ASP A 35 6.21 7.43 9.46
CA ASP A 35 6.46 7.26 10.90
C ASP A 35 7.18 5.94 11.20
N TYR A 36 7.30 5.05 10.21
CA TYR A 36 8.03 3.79 10.30
C TYR A 36 9.35 3.84 9.53
N ARG A 37 10.28 2.92 9.85
CA ARG A 37 11.63 2.79 9.30
C ARG A 37 11.91 1.31 8.97
N CYS A 38 11.03 0.71 8.16
CA CYS A 38 11.09 -0.71 7.85
C CYS A 38 12.42 -1.05 7.16
N SER A 39 13.09 -2.11 7.62
CA SER A 39 14.40 -2.57 7.11
C SER A 39 14.42 -2.86 5.61
N TRP A 40 13.31 -3.37 5.06
CA TRP A 40 13.15 -3.78 3.66
C TRP A 40 12.27 -2.83 2.85
N CYS A 41 12.15 -1.55 3.25
CA CYS A 41 11.29 -0.61 2.54
C CYS A 41 11.78 -0.37 1.09
N ASP A 42 11.02 -0.87 0.11
CA ASP A 42 11.27 -0.65 -1.33
C ASP A 42 11.23 0.83 -1.76
N SER A 43 10.58 1.66 -0.94
CA SER A 43 10.36 3.08 -1.18
C SER A 43 11.00 3.94 -0.10
N ALA A 44 12.16 3.53 0.43
CA ALA A 44 12.85 4.23 1.53
C ALA A 44 13.13 5.72 1.23
N PHE A 45 13.32 6.07 -0.05
CA PHE A 45 13.50 7.45 -0.55
C PHE A 45 12.37 8.41 -0.17
N THR A 46 11.19 7.88 0.20
CA THR A 46 10.06 8.67 0.70
C THR A 46 10.26 9.22 2.11
N TRP A 47 11.18 8.68 2.91
CA TRP A 47 11.35 9.06 4.32
C TRP A 47 12.81 9.15 4.82
N ASP A 48 13.78 8.59 4.11
CA ASP A 48 15.20 8.58 4.52
C ASP A 48 15.92 9.91 4.25
N GLY A 49 15.27 10.84 3.53
CA GLY A 49 15.80 12.15 3.17
C GLY A 49 16.63 12.18 1.89
N SER A 50 16.93 11.04 1.27
CA SER A 50 17.74 10.93 0.05
C SER A 50 17.15 11.65 -1.16
N ALA A 51 15.82 11.82 -1.17
CA ALA A 51 15.09 12.51 -2.24
C ALA A 51 14.27 13.71 -1.71
N LYS A 52 14.70 14.33 -0.60
CA LYS A 52 13.98 15.46 0.03
C LYS A 52 13.82 16.65 -0.92
N ASP A 53 14.83 16.92 -1.74
CA ASP A 53 14.81 18.03 -2.71
C ASP A 53 13.89 17.74 -3.91
N SER A 54 13.41 16.51 -4.06
CA SER A 54 12.43 16.10 -5.06
C SER A 54 10.97 16.24 -4.59
N ILE A 55 10.74 16.63 -3.33
CA ILE A 55 9.39 16.82 -2.79
C ILE A 55 8.75 18.04 -3.46
N SER A 56 7.65 17.80 -4.18
CA SER A 56 6.79 18.85 -4.70
C SER A 56 5.65 19.14 -3.72
N LEU A 57 5.47 20.40 -3.35
CA LEU A 57 4.36 20.84 -2.51
C LEU A 57 3.20 21.27 -3.39
N LEU A 58 2.22 20.39 -3.56
CA LEU A 58 1.11 20.58 -4.50
C LEU A 58 -0.23 20.71 -3.76
N SER A 59 -1.13 21.52 -4.29
CA SER A 59 -2.55 21.52 -3.92
C SER A 59 -3.28 20.33 -4.53
N ALA A 60 -4.51 20.06 -4.05
CA ALA A 60 -5.36 18.99 -4.60
C ALA A 60 -5.67 19.21 -6.10
N ASP A 61 -5.95 20.45 -6.51
CA ASP A 61 -6.20 20.79 -7.92
C ASP A 61 -4.93 20.56 -8.77
N GLU A 62 -3.76 21.01 -8.32
CA GLU A 62 -2.49 20.76 -9.06
C GLU A 62 -2.21 19.26 -9.24
N ILE A 63 -2.49 18.43 -8.22
CA ILE A 63 -2.36 16.97 -8.34
C ILE A 63 -3.35 16.42 -9.35
N TRP A 64 -4.62 16.86 -9.31
CA TRP A 64 -5.62 16.45 -10.30
C TRP A 64 -5.21 16.84 -11.73
N GLN A 65 -4.78 18.08 -11.94
CA GLN A 65 -4.33 18.54 -13.26
C GLN A 65 -3.17 17.69 -13.78
N GLU A 66 -2.22 17.30 -12.93
CA GLU A 66 -1.11 16.44 -13.32
C GLU A 66 -1.55 15.01 -13.66
N LEU A 67 -2.44 14.43 -12.84
CA LEU A 67 -3.06 13.13 -13.12
C LEU A 67 -3.77 13.14 -14.48
N TYR A 68 -4.58 14.18 -14.74
CA TYR A 68 -5.30 14.33 -15.99
C TYR A 68 -4.35 14.60 -17.18
N ARG A 69 -3.27 15.36 -16.98
CA ARG A 69 -2.25 15.58 -18.02
C ARG A 69 -1.56 14.28 -18.45
N LEU A 70 -1.26 13.39 -17.49
CA LEU A 70 -0.61 12.10 -17.75
C LEU A 70 -1.59 11.05 -18.32
N GLY A 71 -2.74 10.89 -17.66
CA GLY A 71 -3.70 9.83 -17.94
C GLY A 71 -4.78 10.19 -18.95
N GLY A 72 -5.17 11.46 -19.05
CA GLY A 72 -6.38 11.90 -19.75
C GLY A 72 -7.60 11.12 -19.26
N GLU A 73 -8.46 10.70 -20.18
CA GLU A 73 -9.63 9.86 -19.87
C GLU A 73 -9.31 8.37 -19.71
N ARG A 74 -8.03 7.97 -19.63
CA ARG A 74 -7.63 6.54 -19.60
C ARG A 74 -7.57 5.97 -18.19
N PHE A 75 -8.08 6.65 -17.17
CA PHE A 75 -8.15 6.15 -15.81
C PHE A 75 -9.44 6.61 -15.12
N ASP A 76 -9.90 5.79 -14.21
CA ASP A 76 -11.08 5.97 -13.36
C ASP A 76 -10.76 5.57 -11.90
N HIS A 77 -9.47 5.34 -11.61
CA HIS A 77 -8.97 4.87 -10.33
C HIS A 77 -7.60 5.50 -10.00
N VAL A 78 -7.41 5.90 -8.73
CA VAL A 78 -6.16 6.46 -8.21
C VAL A 78 -5.79 5.78 -6.89
N THR A 79 -4.55 5.31 -6.78
CA THR A 79 -3.98 4.77 -5.54
C THR A 79 -3.12 5.83 -4.86
N LEU A 80 -3.49 6.21 -3.64
CA LEU A 80 -2.71 7.05 -2.75
C LEU A 80 -1.76 6.19 -1.92
N SER A 81 -0.46 6.47 -1.94
CA SER A 81 0.55 5.64 -1.27
C SER A 81 1.75 6.47 -0.76
N GLY A 82 2.70 5.75 -0.13
CA GLY A 82 4.12 6.06 0.11
C GLY A 82 4.46 7.34 0.87
N GLY A 83 5.51 7.38 1.67
CA GLY A 83 5.40 6.69 2.96
C GLY A 83 4.13 7.15 3.71
N ASN A 84 3.65 6.40 4.69
CA ASN A 84 2.33 6.56 5.31
C ASN A 84 1.45 7.81 4.99
N PRO A 85 0.55 7.73 3.99
CA PRO A 85 -0.40 8.81 3.66
C PRO A 85 -1.23 9.28 4.86
N ALA A 86 -1.51 8.38 5.83
CA ALA A 86 -2.30 8.71 7.02
C ALA A 86 -1.62 9.71 7.99
N LEU A 87 -0.40 10.17 7.69
CA LEU A 87 0.22 11.31 8.37
C LEU A 87 -0.30 12.67 7.90
N LEU A 88 -1.02 12.71 6.77
CA LEU A 88 -1.34 13.93 6.05
C LEU A 88 -2.85 14.23 6.17
N PRO A 89 -3.29 15.08 7.12
CA PRO A 89 -4.70 15.45 7.23
C PRO A 89 -5.20 16.18 5.98
N GLN A 90 -4.33 16.92 5.28
CA GLN A 90 -4.69 17.65 4.06
C GLN A 90 -4.98 16.76 2.85
N LEU A 91 -4.72 15.45 2.91
CA LEU A 91 -5.11 14.53 1.82
C LEU A 91 -6.62 14.44 1.64
N GLY A 92 -7.43 14.80 2.65
CA GLY A 92 -8.89 14.84 2.52
C GLY A 92 -9.35 15.71 1.34
N ALA A 93 -8.69 16.86 1.11
CA ALA A 93 -9.01 17.74 -0.01
C ALA A 93 -8.75 17.07 -1.37
N LEU A 94 -7.72 16.21 -1.47
CA LEU A 94 -7.44 15.43 -2.68
C LEU A 94 -8.48 14.32 -2.88
N VAL A 95 -8.89 13.64 -1.81
CA VAL A 95 -9.95 12.62 -1.89
C VAL A 95 -11.23 13.25 -2.43
N ASP A 96 -11.64 14.40 -1.89
CA ASP A 96 -12.82 15.14 -2.35
C ASP A 96 -12.68 15.63 -3.81
N GLU A 97 -11.48 16.05 -4.23
CA GLU A 97 -11.19 16.43 -5.62
C GLU A 97 -11.37 15.23 -6.56
N LEU A 98 -10.77 14.09 -6.24
CA LEU A 98 -10.85 12.89 -7.06
C LEU A 98 -12.29 12.38 -7.19
N HIS A 99 -13.05 12.34 -6.09
CA HIS A 99 -14.46 11.94 -6.13
C HIS A 99 -15.33 12.89 -6.94
N ARG A 100 -15.04 14.20 -6.96
CA ARG A 100 -15.74 15.17 -7.82
C ARG A 100 -15.59 14.88 -9.31
N HIS A 101 -14.49 14.24 -9.71
CA HIS A 101 -14.26 13.77 -11.09
C HIS A 101 -14.68 12.31 -11.32
N GLY A 102 -15.38 11.70 -10.36
CA GLY A 102 -15.87 10.32 -10.47
C GLY A 102 -14.78 9.25 -10.36
N ILE A 103 -13.62 9.58 -9.80
CA ILE A 103 -12.49 8.67 -9.64
C ILE A 103 -12.67 7.81 -8.38
N THR A 104 -12.50 6.49 -8.51
CA THR A 104 -12.39 5.58 -7.35
C THR A 104 -11.02 5.76 -6.68
N VAL A 105 -10.99 5.89 -5.36
CA VAL A 105 -9.76 6.15 -4.61
C VAL A 105 -9.40 4.94 -3.75
N ALA A 106 -8.18 4.44 -3.91
CA ALA A 106 -7.56 3.47 -3.02
C ALA A 106 -6.48 4.13 -2.17
N VAL A 107 -6.21 3.58 -0.97
CA VAL A 107 -5.07 4.01 -0.13
C VAL A 107 -4.32 2.83 0.46
N GLU A 108 -2.99 2.95 0.49
CA GLU A 108 -2.10 2.02 1.18
C GLU A 108 -1.53 2.69 2.44
N THR A 109 -1.73 2.08 3.62
CA THR A 109 -1.18 2.56 4.90
C THR A 109 -0.74 1.38 5.77
N GLN A 110 0.20 1.58 6.70
CA GLN A 110 0.54 0.55 7.68
C GLN A 110 -0.40 0.47 8.89
N GLY A 111 -1.42 1.33 8.98
CA GLY A 111 -2.40 1.28 10.07
C GLY A 111 -1.88 1.79 11.42
N SER A 112 -0.95 2.75 11.40
CA SER A 112 -0.42 3.39 12.62
C SER A 112 -1.11 4.71 12.98
N ARG A 113 -1.88 5.29 12.04
CA ARG A 113 -2.53 6.60 12.16
C ARG A 113 -3.93 6.57 11.55
N TRP A 114 -4.86 7.22 12.23
CA TRP A 114 -6.20 7.48 11.72
C TRP A 114 -6.31 8.89 11.13
N GLN A 115 -7.07 9.02 10.06
CA GLN A 115 -7.55 10.30 9.53
C GLN A 115 -9.00 10.13 9.12
N ASP A 116 -9.83 11.15 9.34
CA ASP A 116 -11.26 11.05 9.05
C ASP A 116 -11.56 10.86 7.56
N TRP A 117 -10.67 11.33 6.67
CA TRP A 117 -10.80 11.09 5.23
C TRP A 117 -10.71 9.59 4.85
N LEU A 118 -10.19 8.71 5.72
CA LEU A 118 -10.26 7.25 5.51
C LEU A 118 -11.70 6.73 5.47
N ASN A 119 -12.67 7.45 6.06
CA ASN A 119 -14.09 7.13 5.93
C ASN A 119 -14.60 7.32 4.51
N HIS A 120 -13.92 8.14 3.70
CA HIS A 120 -14.36 8.50 2.37
C HIS A 120 -13.72 7.61 1.29
N ILE A 121 -12.53 7.05 1.56
CA ILE A 121 -11.80 6.14 0.66
C ILE A 121 -12.61 4.89 0.32
N ASP A 122 -12.64 4.54 -0.97
CA ASP A 122 -13.39 3.40 -1.50
C ASP A 122 -12.72 2.06 -1.14
N GLU A 123 -11.39 2.03 -1.21
CA GLU A 123 -10.58 0.82 -1.02
C GLU A 123 -9.37 1.10 -0.11
N VAL A 124 -9.40 0.61 1.13
CA VAL A 124 -8.31 0.80 2.09
C VAL A 124 -7.51 -0.49 2.28
N THR A 125 -6.23 -0.49 1.94
CA THR A 125 -5.32 -1.56 2.34
C THR A 125 -4.57 -1.13 3.60
N ILE A 126 -4.77 -1.85 4.70
CA ILE A 126 -3.93 -1.74 5.89
C ILE A 126 -2.87 -2.83 5.83
N SER A 127 -1.60 -2.45 5.99
CA SER A 127 -0.48 -3.38 6.03
C SER A 127 0.30 -3.27 7.34
N PRO A 128 -0.16 -3.96 8.41
CA PRO A 128 0.61 -4.08 9.64
C PRO A 128 1.98 -4.69 9.34
N LYS A 129 3.03 -4.15 9.95
CA LYS A 129 4.40 -4.53 9.60
C LYS A 129 4.90 -5.65 10.52
N PRO A 130 5.41 -6.75 9.94
CA PRO A 130 5.84 -7.93 10.68
C PRO A 130 7.22 -7.72 11.33
N PRO A 131 7.67 -8.64 12.21
CA PRO A 131 8.94 -8.52 12.93
C PRO A 131 10.17 -8.32 12.04
N SER A 132 10.23 -8.94 10.85
CA SER A 132 11.37 -8.76 9.93
C SER A 132 11.59 -7.31 9.51
N SER A 133 10.55 -6.46 9.58
CA SER A 133 10.66 -5.04 9.27
C SER A 133 11.42 -4.25 10.34
N GLY A 134 11.65 -4.83 11.52
CA GLY A 134 12.22 -4.17 12.68
C GLY A 134 11.29 -3.17 13.37
N MET A 135 10.00 -3.17 13.05
CA MET A 135 8.99 -2.27 13.62
C MET A 135 8.02 -3.04 14.52
N ASP A 136 7.59 -2.42 15.61
CA ASP A 136 6.56 -2.97 16.48
C ASP A 136 5.17 -2.54 16.02
N THR A 137 4.20 -3.45 16.12
CA THR A 137 2.80 -3.14 15.87
C THR A 137 2.14 -2.61 17.14
N ASP A 138 1.60 -1.40 17.08
CA ASP A 138 0.73 -0.87 18.13
C ASP A 138 -0.69 -1.44 17.95
N TRP A 139 -0.95 -2.57 18.63
CA TRP A 139 -2.21 -3.28 18.50
C TRP A 139 -3.43 -2.44 18.88
N GLY A 140 -3.33 -1.57 19.88
CA GLY A 140 -4.44 -0.72 20.31
C GLY A 140 -4.83 0.31 19.25
N LYS A 141 -3.84 0.88 18.54
CA LYS A 141 -4.13 1.75 17.39
C LYS A 141 -4.71 0.98 16.22
N LEU A 142 -4.17 -0.21 15.93
CA LEU A 142 -4.66 -1.03 14.84
C LEU A 142 -6.12 -1.47 15.09
N ASP A 143 -6.46 -1.83 16.33
CA ASP A 143 -7.83 -2.18 16.74
C ASP A 143 -8.81 -1.01 16.49
N ASP A 144 -8.45 0.20 16.92
CA ASP A 144 -9.28 1.40 16.72
C ASP A 144 -9.52 1.67 15.23
N ILE A 145 -8.47 1.57 14.41
CA ILE A 145 -8.57 1.79 12.97
C ILE A 145 -9.44 0.72 12.31
N VAL A 146 -9.21 -0.57 12.59
CA VAL A 146 -10.00 -1.67 12.02
C VAL A 146 -11.46 -1.57 12.45
N SER A 147 -11.73 -1.22 13.71
CA SER A 147 -13.09 -0.99 14.23
C SER A 147 -13.80 0.13 13.47
N ARG A 148 -13.13 1.28 13.27
CA ARG A 148 -13.69 2.40 12.50
C ARG A 148 -13.96 2.04 11.04
N LEU A 149 -13.02 1.37 10.38
CA LEU A 149 -13.21 0.94 8.98
C LEU A 149 -14.33 -0.08 8.82
N SER A 150 -14.50 -0.97 9.80
CA SER A 150 -15.58 -1.97 9.84
C SER A 150 -16.96 -1.34 10.03
N ALA A 151 -17.02 -0.20 10.72
CA ALA A 151 -18.27 0.55 10.96
C ALA A 151 -18.66 1.48 9.80
N ARG A 152 -17.88 1.52 8.70
CA ARG A 152 -18.17 2.38 7.54
C ARG A 152 -19.45 1.94 6.82
N PRO A 153 -20.15 2.88 6.14
CA PRO A 153 -21.33 2.53 5.37
C PRO A 153 -21.00 1.53 4.24
N PRO A 154 -22.00 0.74 3.78
CA PRO A 154 -21.84 -0.17 2.66
C PRO A 154 -21.30 0.54 1.40
N GLY A 155 -20.59 -0.21 0.56
CA GLY A 155 -19.98 0.31 -0.67
C GLY A 155 -18.53 0.81 -0.51
N ARG A 156 -17.97 0.75 0.71
CA ARG A 156 -16.54 0.94 0.97
C ARG A 156 -15.93 -0.33 1.50
N THR A 157 -14.72 -0.62 1.04
CA THR A 157 -14.03 -1.86 1.36
C THR A 157 -12.69 -1.59 2.01
N PHE A 158 -12.22 -2.53 2.82
CA PHE A 158 -10.86 -2.53 3.31
C PHE A 158 -10.36 -3.96 3.47
N SER A 159 -9.04 -4.10 3.45
CA SER A 159 -8.35 -5.37 3.62
C SER A 159 -7.14 -5.22 4.52
N LEU A 160 -6.65 -6.35 5.02
CA LEU A 160 -5.38 -6.46 5.72
C LEU A 160 -4.39 -7.21 4.84
N LYS A 161 -3.16 -6.70 4.73
CA LYS A 161 -2.09 -7.29 3.92
C LYS A 161 -0.77 -7.35 4.69
N VAL A 162 -0.29 -8.55 5.00
CA VAL A 162 1.00 -8.76 5.68
C VAL A 162 2.04 -9.24 4.67
N VAL A 163 3.19 -8.59 4.66
CA VAL A 163 4.36 -9.01 3.88
C VAL A 163 5.10 -10.10 4.67
N VAL A 164 5.58 -11.16 4.02
CA VAL A 164 6.21 -12.31 4.67
C VAL A 164 7.60 -12.54 4.09
N PHE A 165 8.63 -12.45 4.94
CA PHE A 165 10.01 -12.79 4.60
C PHE A 165 10.46 -14.15 5.15
N ASP A 166 9.92 -14.56 6.30
CA ASP A 166 10.29 -15.76 7.02
C ASP A 166 9.13 -16.33 7.86
N ASP A 167 9.38 -17.43 8.57
CA ASP A 167 8.37 -18.11 9.41
C ASP A 167 7.87 -17.24 10.58
N LYS A 168 8.68 -16.29 11.07
CA LYS A 168 8.26 -15.38 12.14
C LYS A 168 7.24 -14.39 11.61
N ASP A 169 7.43 -13.90 10.39
CA ASP A 169 6.46 -13.04 9.72
C ASP A 169 5.17 -13.81 9.40
N LEU A 170 5.26 -15.09 9.00
CA LEU A 170 4.08 -15.93 8.77
C LEU A 170 3.28 -16.13 10.07
N THR A 171 3.96 -16.43 11.18
CA THR A 171 3.33 -16.55 12.51
C THR A 171 2.68 -15.23 12.95
N TYR A 172 3.33 -14.11 12.67
CA TYR A 172 2.75 -12.79 12.89
C TYR A 172 1.50 -12.58 12.02
N ALA A 173 1.52 -12.98 10.75
CA ALA A 173 0.37 -12.87 9.86
C ALA A 173 -0.83 -13.71 10.35
N GLU A 174 -0.60 -14.93 10.85
CA GLU A 174 -1.62 -15.74 11.52
C GLU A 174 -2.25 -15.00 12.70
N THR A 175 -1.41 -14.35 13.53
CA THR A 175 -1.88 -13.55 14.67
C THR A 175 -2.76 -12.37 14.22
N VAL A 176 -2.40 -11.69 13.13
CA VAL A 176 -3.22 -10.61 12.57
C VAL A 176 -4.53 -11.14 12.02
N HIS A 177 -4.51 -12.25 11.27
CA HIS A 177 -5.71 -12.84 10.67
C HIS A 177 -6.73 -13.29 11.75
N GLU A 178 -6.27 -14.01 12.77
CA GLU A 178 -7.13 -14.47 13.87
C GLU A 178 -7.71 -13.33 14.70
N ARG A 179 -6.95 -12.22 14.83
CA ARG A 179 -7.42 -11.03 15.55
C ARG A 179 -8.56 -10.32 14.83
N TYR A 180 -8.57 -10.37 13.49
CA TYR A 180 -9.55 -9.68 12.64
C TYR A 180 -10.21 -10.66 11.65
N PRO A 181 -10.93 -11.68 12.13
CA PRO A 181 -11.33 -12.85 11.34
C PRO A 181 -12.34 -12.54 10.21
N ASN A 182 -12.99 -11.38 10.25
CA ASN A 182 -13.98 -10.97 9.26
C ASN A 182 -13.42 -9.98 8.23
N VAL A 183 -12.12 -9.69 8.28
CA VAL A 183 -11.47 -8.75 7.35
C VAL A 183 -10.75 -9.55 6.28
N PRO A 184 -10.99 -9.27 4.97
CA PRO A 184 -10.26 -9.91 3.90
C PRO A 184 -8.75 -9.83 4.11
N PHE A 185 -8.08 -10.98 4.12
CA PHE A 185 -6.68 -11.08 4.52
C PHE A 185 -5.79 -11.53 3.35
N TYR A 186 -4.65 -10.86 3.21
CA TYR A 186 -3.71 -11.05 2.12
C TYR A 186 -2.30 -11.27 2.68
N LEU A 187 -1.62 -12.27 2.15
CA LEU A 187 -0.21 -12.55 2.39
C LEU A 187 0.56 -12.13 1.14
N GLN A 188 1.62 -11.35 1.32
CA GLN A 188 2.46 -10.87 0.24
C GLN A 188 3.89 -11.37 0.41
N THR A 189 4.49 -11.88 -0.66
CA THR A 189 5.91 -12.26 -0.61
C THR A 189 6.81 -11.04 -0.44
N GLY A 190 7.74 -11.10 0.51
CA GLY A 190 8.75 -10.06 0.69
C GLY A 190 9.82 -10.07 -0.41
N ASN A 191 10.20 -8.88 -0.87
CA ASN A 191 11.32 -8.66 -1.78
C ASN A 191 12.62 -8.33 -0.98
N PRO A 192 13.60 -9.24 -0.91
CA PRO A 192 14.83 -9.03 -0.14
C PRO A 192 15.85 -8.13 -0.84
N ASP A 193 15.74 -7.92 -2.16
CA ASP A 193 16.70 -7.16 -2.95
C ASP A 193 16.00 -6.05 -3.73
N VAL A 194 15.69 -4.97 -3.03
CA VAL A 194 15.06 -3.77 -3.58
C VAL A 194 16.03 -2.87 -4.36
N GLY A 195 17.33 -3.20 -4.36
CA GLY A 195 18.40 -2.40 -4.96
C GLY A 195 18.96 -2.96 -6.26
N THR A 196 18.76 -4.26 -6.54
CA THR A 196 19.31 -4.89 -7.74
C THR A 196 18.71 -4.32 -9.03
N GLY A 197 19.57 -4.21 -10.04
CA GLY A 197 19.19 -3.95 -11.43
C GLY A 197 19.03 -5.23 -12.26
N ASP A 198 19.41 -6.40 -11.75
CA ASP A 198 19.25 -7.68 -12.45
C ASP A 198 17.82 -8.21 -12.27
N THR A 199 16.95 -7.78 -13.18
CA THR A 199 15.52 -8.15 -13.15
C THR A 199 15.30 -9.65 -13.35
N THR A 200 16.08 -10.32 -14.20
CA THR A 200 15.86 -11.75 -14.50
C THR A 200 16.13 -12.61 -13.27
N SER A 201 17.26 -12.38 -12.60
CA SER A 201 17.60 -13.09 -11.36
C SER A 201 16.61 -12.77 -10.25
N LEU A 202 16.24 -11.49 -10.10
CA LEU A 202 15.24 -11.05 -9.12
C LEU A 202 13.90 -11.77 -9.30
N VAL A 203 13.35 -11.78 -10.53
CA VAL A 203 12.06 -12.41 -10.83
C VAL A 203 12.09 -13.89 -10.51
N SER A 204 13.14 -14.61 -10.92
CA SER A 204 13.28 -16.04 -10.59
C SER A 204 13.26 -16.25 -9.07
N HIS A 205 14.05 -15.46 -8.33
CA HIS A 205 14.11 -15.57 -6.87
C HIS A 205 12.78 -15.25 -6.20
N LEU A 206 12.05 -14.23 -6.67
CA LEU A 206 10.74 -13.89 -6.13
C LEU A 206 9.69 -14.97 -6.40
N LEU A 207 9.76 -15.66 -7.54
CA LEU A 207 8.88 -16.80 -7.83
C LEU A 207 9.17 -17.99 -6.91
N ASP A 208 10.45 -18.32 -6.66
CA ASP A 208 10.82 -19.38 -5.71
C ASP A 208 10.30 -19.06 -4.29
N ARG A 209 10.41 -17.79 -3.87
CA ARG A 209 9.87 -17.31 -2.59
C ARG A 209 8.34 -17.37 -2.55
N TYR A 210 7.69 -17.09 -3.68
CA TYR A 210 6.24 -17.18 -3.80
C TYR A 210 5.75 -18.62 -3.69
N GLU A 211 6.38 -19.56 -4.38
CA GLU A 211 6.13 -21.00 -4.25
C GLU A 211 6.30 -21.44 -2.78
N SER A 212 7.41 -21.07 -2.14
CA SER A 212 7.67 -21.41 -0.75
C SER A 212 6.59 -20.88 0.22
N LEU A 213 6.11 -19.65 0.01
CA LEU A 213 5.04 -19.08 0.82
C LEU A 213 3.71 -19.79 0.57
N VAL A 214 3.38 -20.10 -0.70
CA VAL A 214 2.17 -20.85 -1.04
C VAL A 214 2.19 -22.21 -0.35
N ASP A 215 3.29 -22.96 -0.47
CA ASP A 215 3.42 -24.28 0.15
C ASP A 215 3.24 -24.22 1.67
N ALA A 216 3.86 -23.24 2.33
CA ALA A 216 3.70 -23.05 3.77
C ALA A 216 2.24 -22.75 4.17
N VAL A 217 1.56 -21.88 3.42
CA VAL A 217 0.15 -21.54 3.67
C VAL A 217 -0.77 -22.72 3.43
N MET A 218 -0.51 -23.55 2.40
CA MET A 218 -1.31 -24.76 2.12
C MET A 218 -1.22 -25.82 3.23
N GLN A 219 -0.23 -25.74 4.12
CA GLN A 219 -0.11 -26.61 5.29
C GLN A 219 -0.73 -26.02 6.57
N SER A 220 -1.17 -24.75 6.57
CA SER A 220 -1.71 -24.07 7.75
C SER A 220 -3.23 -24.18 7.80
N ASP A 221 -3.76 -24.76 8.88
CA ASP A 221 -5.20 -24.78 9.17
C ASP A 221 -5.71 -23.43 9.72
N ARG A 222 -4.81 -22.49 10.03
CA ARG A 222 -5.10 -21.14 10.54
C ARG A 222 -5.29 -20.11 9.43
N LEU A 223 -4.91 -20.43 8.19
CA LEU A 223 -4.89 -19.49 7.06
C LEU A 223 -5.79 -19.94 5.91
N ASN A 224 -7.00 -20.44 6.23
CA ASN A 224 -7.93 -20.95 5.21
C ASN A 224 -8.57 -19.86 4.35
N ASP A 225 -8.98 -18.73 4.94
CA ASP A 225 -9.62 -17.61 4.22
C ASP A 225 -8.62 -16.47 3.98
N VAL A 226 -7.58 -16.78 3.20
CA VAL A 226 -6.52 -15.82 2.84
C VAL A 226 -6.24 -15.85 1.35
N ARG A 227 -5.60 -14.79 0.85
CA ARG A 227 -5.06 -14.74 -0.51
C ARG A 227 -3.55 -14.57 -0.45
N VAL A 228 -2.82 -15.46 -1.12
CA VAL A 228 -1.35 -15.37 -1.23
C VAL A 228 -1.03 -14.74 -2.58
N LEU A 229 -0.30 -13.62 -2.60
CA LEU A 229 0.01 -12.87 -3.81
C LEU A 229 1.49 -12.44 -3.84
N PRO A 230 2.12 -12.37 -5.02
CA PRO A 230 3.39 -11.69 -5.19
C PRO A 230 3.20 -10.19 -5.42
N GLN A 231 4.29 -9.45 -5.58
CA GLN A 231 4.26 -8.09 -6.13
C GLN A 231 4.27 -8.16 -7.66
N LEU A 232 3.10 -8.10 -8.30
CA LEU A 232 2.97 -8.31 -9.75
C LEU A 232 3.81 -7.30 -10.55
N HIS A 233 3.87 -6.04 -10.12
CA HIS A 233 4.65 -5.01 -10.80
C HIS A 233 6.16 -5.33 -10.77
N THR A 234 6.68 -5.91 -9.68
CA THR A 234 8.08 -6.32 -9.57
C THR A 234 8.40 -7.49 -10.50
N LEU A 235 7.43 -8.38 -10.74
CA LEU A 235 7.58 -9.46 -11.71
C LEU A 235 7.65 -8.96 -13.16
N VAL A 236 7.05 -7.80 -13.46
CA VAL A 236 7.04 -7.21 -14.81
C VAL A 236 8.20 -6.25 -15.03
N TRP A 237 8.54 -5.42 -14.04
CA TRP A 237 9.48 -4.31 -14.19
C TRP A 237 10.65 -4.30 -13.20
N GLY A 238 10.79 -5.33 -12.36
CA GLY A 238 11.79 -5.35 -11.29
C GLY A 238 11.59 -4.20 -10.31
N ASN A 239 12.70 -3.60 -9.84
CA ASN A 239 12.69 -2.47 -8.90
C ASN A 239 12.54 -1.10 -9.59
N LYS A 240 12.07 -1.05 -10.84
CA LYS A 240 11.91 0.20 -11.57
C LYS A 240 10.85 1.08 -10.90
N ARG A 241 11.14 2.38 -10.76
CA ARG A 241 10.21 3.38 -10.20
C ARG A 241 9.31 3.98 -11.29
N GLY A 242 8.17 4.54 -10.85
CA GLY A 242 7.25 5.27 -11.71
C GLY A 242 6.61 4.43 -12.81
N VAL A 243 6.41 3.12 -12.56
CA VAL A 243 5.83 2.16 -13.52
C VAL A 243 4.49 1.66 -13.08
#